data_AF-A0A381T809-F1
#
_entry.id   AF-A0A381T809-F1
#
_cell.length_a   1.000
_cell.length_b   1.000
_cell.length_c   1.000
_cell.angle_alpha   90.00
_cell.angle_beta   90.00
_cell.angle_gamma   90.00
#
_symmetry.space_group_name_H-M   'P 1'
#
loop_
_entity.id
_entity.type
_entity.pdbx_description
1 polymer ?
#
loop_
_entity_poly.entity_id
_entity_poly.type
_entity_poly.pdbx_seq_one_letter_code
_entity_poly.pdbx_strand_id
1 'polypeptide(L)'
;MRRRRDQHGGLPIRLGPASNGEFVPPPASPVVRETIRRANSEAEVLARRLGVSRRRFLASLGGSALTLVVLEACASAERATRTTSTTSMPTTSTTSTTSTTTSTTSTTSTTTTLPPTTTGGTYEVPPEATTEPEVAEEVLAGDEFVMDLQAHLLDYDLTPDVAWDGTPFLGQIFPQVACGETDPRACFSIEAFLDLFFLQSDTSLAVLSAIPVPGPDNPLSAEVMAATQRMADALCAEGRVLAHGQAMPNLGDPAALLGSMAEVRDRYPIVAWKAYTHLPAAVPFFLDDHDPDGVPVGRPFLEAVRQVGPPVVCIHKGFRGVGGGSGRFADPVDVGPAAAANPDISFVVYHSGFEADVAEGPYDPSAPNGGVDRLIASLERAGVGPGQNVYAELGSTWRFLMSRPDEAAHVLGKL
;
A
#
# COMPACT_ATOMS: atom_id res chain seq x y z
N MET A 1 14.79 8.28 30.07
CA MET A 1 13.72 8.68 29.12
C MET A 1 14.03 10.02 28.46
N ARG A 2 14.75 10.02 27.33
CA ARG A 2 14.81 11.19 26.44
C ARG A 2 13.65 11.05 25.45
N ARG A 3 12.80 12.06 25.34
CA ARG A 3 11.62 12.06 24.45
C ARG A 3 12.05 11.81 23.00
N ARG A 4 11.38 10.86 22.34
CA ARG A 4 11.44 10.64 20.89
C ARG A 4 11.22 11.96 20.14
N ARG A 5 11.97 12.19 19.06
CA ARG A 5 11.72 13.30 18.13
C ARG A 5 10.64 12.85 17.14
N ASP A 6 9.40 13.23 17.40
CA ASP A 6 8.33 13.15 16.42
C ASP A 6 8.69 14.01 15.19
N GLN A 7 8.67 13.41 14.00
CA GLN A 7 8.96 14.09 12.73
C GLN A 7 7.93 15.19 12.40
N HIS A 8 6.72 15.08 12.95
CA HIS A 8 5.68 16.10 12.87
C HIS A 8 5.69 17.04 14.09
N GLY A 9 6.58 16.84 15.06
CA GLY A 9 6.75 17.73 16.21
C GLY A 9 5.59 17.74 17.22
N GLY A 10 4.70 16.74 17.18
CA GLY A 10 3.53 16.59 18.04
C GLY A 10 2.25 17.16 17.44
N LEU A 11 2.23 17.47 16.14
CA LEU A 11 1.03 17.98 15.46
C LEU A 11 -0.11 16.93 15.49
N PRO A 12 -1.36 17.36 15.72
CA PRO A 12 -2.50 16.44 15.82
C PRO A 12 -2.90 15.84 14.46
N ILE A 13 -2.54 16.49 13.36
CA ILE A 13 -2.80 16.00 12.00
C ILE A 13 -1.45 15.62 11.38
N ARG A 14 -1.30 14.34 11.04
CA ARG A 14 -0.10 13.86 10.34
C ARG A 14 -0.18 14.26 8.88
N LEU A 15 0.81 15.02 8.43
CA LEU A 15 0.86 15.53 7.06
C LEU A 15 2.00 14.86 6.31
N GLY A 16 1.69 14.33 5.13
CA GLY A 16 2.67 13.72 4.24
C GLY A 16 2.43 12.24 4.03
N PRO A 17 3.25 11.60 3.19
CA PRO A 17 3.00 10.23 2.80
C PRO A 17 3.24 9.29 4.00
N ALA A 18 2.19 8.62 4.46
CA ALA A 18 2.25 7.55 5.47
C ALA A 18 2.45 6.18 4.79
N SER A 19 2.84 5.15 5.53
CA SER A 19 2.88 3.79 5.00
C SER A 19 2.01 2.89 5.86
N ASN A 20 1.38 1.91 5.21
CA ASN A 20 0.70 0.78 5.83
C ASN A 20 1.67 -0.35 6.21
N GLY A 21 2.98 -0.17 5.97
CA GLY A 21 3.98 -1.20 6.23
C GLY A 21 4.37 -2.03 5.01
N GLU A 22 3.93 -1.71 3.79
CA GLU A 22 4.32 -2.44 2.57
C GLU A 22 5.25 -1.64 1.63
N PHE A 23 5.44 -0.34 1.85
CA PHE A 23 6.28 0.51 0.99
C PHE A 23 6.93 1.69 1.73
N VAL A 24 8.03 2.22 1.19
CA VAL A 24 8.70 3.44 1.67
C VAL A 24 7.98 4.68 1.10
N PRO A 25 7.29 5.49 1.93
CA PRO A 25 6.60 6.67 1.45
C PRO A 25 7.58 7.64 0.75
N PRO A 26 7.19 8.28 -0.37
CA PRO A 26 8.03 9.29 -1.00
C PRO A 26 8.30 10.44 0.00
N PRO A 27 9.41 11.18 -0.16
CA PRO A 27 9.70 12.32 0.70
C PRO A 27 8.54 13.33 0.70
N ALA A 28 8.17 13.83 1.89
CA ALA A 28 7.15 14.86 2.01
C ALA A 28 7.46 16.06 1.10
N SER A 29 6.44 16.59 0.41
CA SER A 29 6.61 17.71 -0.52
C SER A 29 7.16 18.96 0.18
N PRO A 30 7.78 19.91 -0.55
CA PRO A 30 8.25 21.17 0.03
C PRO A 30 7.16 21.91 0.84
N VAL A 31 5.91 21.90 0.35
CA VAL A 31 4.76 22.48 1.06
C VAL A 31 4.53 21.76 2.38
N VAL A 32 4.45 20.43 2.38
CA VAL A 32 4.20 19.65 3.60
C VAL A 32 5.30 19.89 4.65
N ARG A 33 6.58 19.88 4.24
CA ARG A 33 7.70 20.17 5.16
C ARG A 33 7.60 21.56 5.75
N GLU A 34 7.25 22.55 4.93
CA GLU A 34 7.09 23.94 5.38
C GLU A 34 5.88 24.11 6.29
N THR A 35 4.77 23.42 6.01
CA THR A 35 3.59 23.38 6.87
C THR A 35 3.92 22.82 8.24
N ILE A 36 4.59 21.66 8.31
CA ILE A 36 5.02 21.06 9.57
C ILE A 36 5.88 22.05 10.36
N ARG A 37 6.86 22.68 9.72
CA ARG A 37 7.76 23.65 10.36
C ARG A 37 6.99 24.85 10.92
N ARG A 38 6.12 25.47 10.12
CA ARG A 38 5.35 26.66 10.52
C ARG A 38 4.31 26.34 11.59
N ALA A 39 3.58 25.25 11.46
CA ALA A 39 2.54 24.86 12.42
C ALA A 39 3.15 24.61 13.81
N ASN A 40 4.33 23.97 13.87
CA ASN A 40 5.06 23.79 15.12
C ASN A 40 5.49 25.11 15.76
N SER A 41 6.00 26.06 14.96
CA SER A 41 6.39 27.39 15.43
C SER A 41 5.21 28.20 15.96
N GLU A 42 4.10 28.23 15.22
CA GLU A 42 2.90 28.98 15.61
C GLU A 42 2.20 28.38 16.82
N ALA A 43 2.23 27.06 16.97
CA ALA A 43 1.66 26.39 18.13
C ALA A 43 2.40 26.74 19.42
N GLU A 44 3.72 27.00 19.37
CA GLU A 44 4.50 27.51 20.50
C GLU A 44 4.07 28.93 20.91
N VAL A 45 3.74 29.78 19.92
CA VAL A 45 3.29 31.16 20.14
C VAL A 45 1.89 31.18 20.73
N LEU A 46 0.96 30.42 20.15
CA LEU A 46 -0.44 30.38 20.57
C LEU A 46 -0.62 29.72 21.93
N ALA A 47 0.11 28.63 22.22
CA ALA A 47 0.08 28.02 23.55
C ALA A 47 0.50 29.02 24.65
N ARG A 48 1.58 29.79 24.42
CA ARG A 48 2.03 30.84 25.35
C ARG A 48 1.00 31.96 25.51
N ARG A 49 0.39 32.43 24.42
CA ARG A 49 -0.66 33.47 24.47
C ARG A 49 -1.88 33.04 25.26
N LEU A 50 -2.27 31.77 25.14
CA LEU A 50 -3.44 31.21 25.81
C LEU A 50 -3.14 30.72 27.24
N GLY A 51 -1.89 30.84 27.71
CA GLY A 51 -1.50 30.40 29.05
C GLY A 51 -1.58 28.89 29.25
N VAL A 52 -1.55 28.09 28.18
CA VAL A 52 -1.62 26.62 28.24
C VAL A 52 -0.29 25.99 27.80
N SER A 53 -0.04 24.76 28.23
CA SER A 53 1.13 24.03 27.75
C SER A 53 0.99 23.71 26.25
N ARG A 54 2.12 23.70 25.53
CA ARG A 54 2.16 23.34 24.11
C ARG A 54 1.46 22.00 23.82
N ARG A 55 1.67 21.00 24.69
CA ARG A 55 1.01 19.69 24.59
C ARG A 55 -0.52 19.81 24.70
N ARG A 56 -1.01 20.59 25.66
CA ARG A 56 -2.45 20.81 25.85
C ARG A 56 -3.07 21.57 24.68
N PHE A 57 -2.34 22.53 24.12
CA PHE A 57 -2.78 23.24 22.92
C PHE A 57 -2.88 22.32 21.69
N LEU A 58 -1.84 21.52 21.43
CA LEU A 58 -1.83 20.59 20.30
C LEU A 58 -2.89 19.49 20.41
N ALA A 59 -3.25 19.08 21.63
CA ALA A 59 -4.32 18.11 21.89
C ALA A 59 -5.74 18.73 21.83
N SER A 60 -5.87 20.01 21.48
CA SER A 60 -7.16 20.70 21.37
C SER A 60 -7.54 20.93 19.90
N LEU A 61 -8.82 21.24 19.66
CA LEU A 61 -9.30 21.68 18.34
C LEU A 61 -8.50 22.87 17.78
N GLY A 62 -8.00 23.77 18.65
CA GLY A 62 -7.14 24.88 18.24
C GLY A 62 -5.81 24.43 17.61
N GLY A 63 -5.26 23.29 18.04
CA GLY A 63 -4.06 22.69 17.43
C GLY A 63 -4.33 22.12 16.04
N SER A 64 -5.47 21.46 15.86
CA SER A 64 -5.92 20.93 14.57
C SER A 64 -6.23 22.05 13.59
N ALA A 65 -7.02 23.05 14.01
CA ALA A 65 -7.36 24.23 13.22
C ALA A 65 -6.10 25.01 12.78
N LEU A 66 -5.15 25.22 13.68
CA LEU A 66 -3.88 25.84 13.33
C LEU A 66 -3.14 25.06 12.24
N THR A 67 -3.09 23.74 12.35
CA THR A 67 -2.37 22.89 11.39
C THR A 67 -2.98 23.01 9.98
N LEU A 68 -4.31 23.02 9.88
CA LEU A 68 -5.03 23.20 8.61
C LEU A 68 -4.89 24.61 8.03
N VAL A 69 -4.98 25.65 8.87
CA VAL A 69 -4.79 27.05 8.42
C VAL A 69 -3.38 27.26 7.88
N VAL A 70 -2.36 26.70 8.55
CA VAL A 70 -0.98 26.79 8.08
C VAL A 70 -0.76 25.99 6.81
N LEU A 71 -1.43 24.83 6.64
CA LEU A 71 -1.40 24.06 5.41
C LEU A 71 -1.92 24.89 4.23
N GLU A 72 -3.10 25.49 4.38
CA GLU A 72 -3.71 26.31 3.33
C GLU A 72 -2.87 27.54 2.99
N ALA A 73 -2.27 28.18 3.99
CA ALA A 73 -1.36 29.31 3.78
C ALA A 73 -0.09 28.89 3.00
N CYS A 74 0.48 27.72 3.30
CA CYS A 74 1.65 27.20 2.58
C CYS A 74 1.29 26.80 1.14
N ALA A 75 0.15 26.15 0.93
CA ALA A 75 -0.34 25.79 -0.39
C ALA A 75 -0.64 27.05 -1.24
N SER A 76 -1.25 28.07 -0.65
CA SER A 76 -1.50 29.36 -1.30
C SER A 76 -0.21 30.08 -1.70
N ALA A 77 0.80 30.09 -0.83
CA ALA A 77 2.11 30.67 -1.13
C ALA A 77 2.80 29.95 -2.29
N GLU A 78 2.74 28.61 -2.32
CA GLU A 78 3.29 27.82 -3.41
C GLU A 78 2.59 28.14 -4.75
N ARG A 79 1.25 28.19 -4.75
CA ARG A 79 0.47 28.58 -5.93
C ARG A 79 0.89 29.96 -6.45
N ALA A 80 1.04 30.95 -5.57
CA ALA A 80 1.45 32.30 -5.94
C ALA A 80 2.86 32.35 -6.58
N THR A 81 3.81 31.57 -6.08
CA THR A 81 5.17 31.46 -6.65
C THR A 81 5.19 30.78 -8.03
N ARG A 82 4.27 29.84 -8.26
CA ARG A 82 4.13 29.15 -9.54
C ARG A 82 3.56 30.07 -10.62
N THR A 83 2.65 30.97 -10.25
CA THR A 83 2.10 31.99 -11.16
C THR A 83 3.10 33.11 -11.51
N THR A 84 3.97 33.50 -10.58
CA THR A 84 4.97 34.56 -10.82
C THR A 84 6.11 34.10 -11.73
N SER A 85 6.53 32.83 -11.62
CA SER A 85 7.60 32.25 -12.44
C SER A 85 7.22 32.07 -13.92
N THR A 86 5.93 31.99 -14.25
CA THR A 86 5.45 32.02 -15.65
C THR A 86 5.48 33.42 -16.28
N THR A 87 5.58 34.48 -15.46
CA THR A 87 5.46 35.89 -15.92
C THR A 87 6.83 36.57 -16.11
N SER A 88 7.93 36.00 -15.59
CA SER A 88 9.25 36.61 -15.64
C SER A 88 10.26 35.81 -16.48
N MET A 89 10.22 35.97 -17.80
CA MET A 89 11.42 35.82 -18.64
C MET A 89 11.88 37.21 -19.10
N PRO A 90 13.10 37.65 -18.77
CA PRO A 90 13.66 38.89 -19.32
C PRO A 90 14.20 38.65 -20.73
N THR A 91 13.80 39.52 -21.66
CA THR A 91 14.37 39.62 -23.01
C THR A 91 15.78 40.18 -22.93
N THR A 92 16.80 39.34 -23.03
CA THR A 92 18.19 39.79 -23.18
C THR A 92 18.57 39.78 -24.66
N SER A 93 18.73 40.97 -25.22
CA SER A 93 19.26 41.22 -26.55
C SER A 93 20.78 40.98 -26.57
N THR A 94 21.24 40.02 -27.37
CA THR A 94 22.65 39.92 -27.77
C THR A 94 22.75 39.74 -29.27
N THR A 95 23.48 40.67 -29.88
CA THR A 95 23.82 40.78 -31.29
C THR A 95 24.82 39.70 -31.70
N SER A 96 24.50 38.88 -32.69
CA SER A 96 25.50 38.19 -33.52
C SER A 96 24.91 37.81 -34.88
N THR A 97 25.56 38.36 -35.91
CA THR A 97 25.31 38.15 -37.33
C THR A 97 25.80 36.76 -37.75
N THR A 98 24.99 35.99 -38.49
CA THR A 98 25.26 35.45 -39.86
C THR A 98 24.53 34.12 -40.12
N SER A 99 24.04 34.00 -41.35
CA SER A 99 23.59 32.80 -42.10
C SER A 99 22.13 32.37 -41.99
N THR A 100 21.34 32.97 -42.89
CA THR A 100 20.01 32.59 -43.35
C THR A 100 19.99 31.20 -44.00
N THR A 101 19.08 30.32 -43.58
CA THR A 101 18.38 29.41 -44.51
C THR A 101 16.96 29.23 -43.99
N THR A 102 16.02 29.65 -44.82
CA THR A 102 14.59 29.76 -44.55
C THR A 102 13.91 28.40 -44.68
N SER A 103 13.22 27.95 -43.64
CA SER A 103 12.14 26.97 -43.78
C SER A 103 10.96 27.40 -42.90
N THR A 104 9.93 27.88 -43.58
CA THR A 104 8.63 28.29 -43.04
C THR A 104 7.91 27.09 -42.48
N THR A 105 7.55 27.10 -41.19
CA THR A 105 6.45 26.26 -40.70
C THR A 105 5.74 26.99 -39.57
N SER A 106 4.45 27.21 -39.79
CA SER A 106 3.49 27.88 -38.93
C SER A 106 3.33 27.19 -37.59
N THR A 107 3.68 27.88 -36.50
CA THR A 107 3.40 27.45 -35.13
C THR A 107 1.97 27.85 -34.77
N THR A 108 1.05 26.89 -34.80
CA THR A 108 -0.25 27.01 -34.13
C THR A 108 -0.01 26.79 -32.64
N SER A 109 -0.20 27.83 -31.85
CA SER A 109 -0.11 27.79 -30.39
C SER A 109 -1.36 27.10 -29.81
N THR A 110 -1.28 25.79 -29.60
CA THR A 110 -2.23 25.07 -28.75
C THR A 110 -1.80 25.31 -27.31
N THR A 111 -2.47 26.23 -26.63
CA THR A 111 -2.35 26.40 -25.18
C THR A 111 -2.90 25.16 -24.50
N THR A 112 -2.03 24.21 -24.12
CA THR A 112 -2.38 23.11 -23.23
C THR A 112 -2.70 23.71 -21.86
N THR A 113 -3.97 23.98 -21.62
CA THR A 113 -4.48 24.25 -20.27
C THR A 113 -4.36 22.94 -19.50
N LEU A 114 -3.62 22.93 -18.39
CA LEU A 114 -3.66 21.82 -17.44
C LEU A 114 -5.13 21.63 -17.01
N PRO A 115 -5.63 20.39 -16.94
CA PRO A 115 -7.00 20.14 -16.51
C PRO A 115 -7.22 20.71 -15.10
N PRO A 116 -8.42 21.24 -14.80
CA PRO A 116 -8.75 21.75 -13.47
C PRO A 116 -8.61 20.60 -12.47
N THR A 117 -7.97 20.87 -11.33
CA THR A 117 -8.01 19.99 -10.17
C THR A 117 -9.47 19.90 -9.71
N THR A 118 -10.19 18.88 -10.15
CA THR A 118 -11.50 18.55 -9.62
C THR A 118 -11.30 18.07 -8.19
N THR A 119 -11.87 18.81 -7.23
CA THR A 119 -12.09 18.31 -5.88
C THR A 119 -12.79 16.96 -6.01
N GLY A 120 -12.31 15.93 -5.31
CA GLY A 120 -12.95 14.61 -5.30
C GLY A 120 -14.39 14.66 -4.75
N GLY A 121 -14.98 13.50 -4.53
CA GLY A 121 -16.32 13.41 -3.92
C GLY A 121 -16.39 14.15 -2.57
N THR A 122 -17.56 14.71 -2.27
CA THR A 122 -17.86 15.34 -0.97
C THR A 122 -18.75 14.41 -0.17
N TYR A 123 -18.44 14.23 1.12
CA TYR A 123 -19.34 13.56 2.07
C TYR A 123 -20.12 14.64 2.82
N GLU A 124 -21.45 14.59 2.74
CA GLU A 124 -22.29 15.52 3.50
C GLU A 124 -22.34 15.07 4.96
N VAL A 125 -21.95 15.96 5.86
CA VAL A 125 -22.11 15.80 7.31
C VAL A 125 -22.94 16.95 7.86
N PRO A 126 -23.72 16.75 8.93
CA PRO A 126 -24.37 17.85 9.64
C PRO A 126 -23.34 18.92 10.02
N PRO A 127 -23.65 20.23 9.90
CA PRO A 127 -22.74 21.29 10.32
C PRO A 127 -22.22 21.12 11.75
N GLU A 128 -23.07 20.60 12.64
CA GLU A 128 -22.76 20.31 14.03
C GLU A 128 -21.65 19.26 14.17
N ALA A 129 -21.56 18.28 13.25
CA ALA A 129 -20.47 17.29 13.25
C ALA A 129 -19.07 17.92 13.05
N THR A 130 -19.01 19.16 12.56
CA THR A 130 -17.73 19.87 12.40
C THR A 130 -17.24 20.55 13.68
N THR A 131 -18.11 20.68 14.70
CA THR A 131 -17.81 21.39 15.96
C THR A 131 -18.14 20.61 17.22
N GLU A 132 -19.10 19.68 17.16
CA GLU A 132 -19.61 18.88 18.28
C GLU A 132 -19.11 17.43 18.18
N PRO A 133 -18.22 16.98 19.09
CA PRO A 133 -17.65 15.63 19.03
C PRO A 133 -18.68 14.51 19.08
N GLU A 134 -19.75 14.66 19.85
CA GLU A 134 -20.81 13.64 19.96
C GLU A 134 -21.56 13.46 18.63
N VAL A 135 -21.80 14.55 17.89
CA VAL A 135 -22.42 14.49 16.56
C VAL A 135 -21.43 13.96 15.52
N ALA A 136 -20.15 14.32 15.64
CA ALA A 136 -19.11 13.76 14.79
C ALA A 136 -18.99 12.23 14.98
N GLU A 137 -19.02 11.77 16.23
CA GLU A 137 -19.02 10.35 16.57
C GLU A 137 -20.28 9.66 16.06
N GLU A 138 -21.48 10.23 16.23
CA GLU A 138 -22.71 9.66 15.68
C GLU A 138 -22.69 9.51 14.14
N VAL A 139 -22.03 10.43 13.43
CA VAL A 139 -22.02 10.47 11.96
C VAL A 139 -20.84 9.69 11.35
N LEU A 140 -19.72 9.60 12.06
CA LEU A 140 -18.46 9.06 11.54
C LEU A 140 -17.97 7.81 12.27
N ALA A 141 -18.36 7.60 13.53
CA ALA A 141 -18.14 6.33 14.19
C ALA A 141 -19.21 5.36 13.71
N GLY A 142 -18.79 4.23 13.15
CA GLY A 142 -19.68 3.19 12.71
C GLY A 142 -19.28 1.83 13.25
N ASP A 143 -20.23 0.90 13.15
CA ASP A 143 -20.03 -0.51 13.46
C ASP A 143 -19.68 -1.29 12.18
N GLU A 144 -18.98 -0.66 11.23
CA GLU A 144 -18.65 -1.32 9.97
C GLU A 144 -17.77 -2.54 10.22
N PHE A 145 -18.12 -3.62 9.53
CA PHE A 145 -17.24 -4.76 9.46
C PHE A 145 -16.05 -4.44 8.54
N VAL A 146 -14.89 -4.20 9.13
CA VAL A 146 -13.63 -3.98 8.40
C VAL A 146 -12.77 -5.24 8.44
N MET A 147 -12.55 -5.83 7.27
CA MET A 147 -11.64 -6.96 7.10
C MET A 147 -10.38 -6.52 6.36
N ASP A 148 -9.23 -6.54 7.04
CA ASP A 148 -7.93 -6.38 6.38
C ASP A 148 -7.45 -7.74 5.85
N LEU A 149 -7.43 -7.90 4.53
CA LEU A 149 -7.13 -9.14 3.83
C LEU A 149 -5.63 -9.39 3.63
N GLN A 150 -4.77 -8.40 3.91
CA GLN A 150 -3.34 -8.47 3.63
C GLN A 150 -2.52 -7.83 4.77
N ALA A 151 -2.75 -8.33 5.98
CA ALA A 151 -2.05 -7.86 7.16
C ALA A 151 -0.67 -8.55 7.30
N HIS A 152 0.29 -7.82 7.87
CA HIS A 152 1.64 -8.32 8.10
C HIS A 152 2.15 -7.93 9.48
N LEU A 153 2.91 -8.83 10.09
CA LEU A 153 3.81 -8.60 11.20
C LEU A 153 5.15 -9.25 10.88
N LEU A 154 6.21 -8.92 11.61
CA LEU A 154 7.54 -9.48 11.42
C LEU A 154 8.12 -9.79 12.80
N ASP A 155 7.85 -10.99 13.29
CA ASP A 155 8.27 -11.43 14.61
C ASP A 155 9.75 -11.86 14.58
N TYR A 156 10.55 -11.22 15.42
CA TYR A 156 11.98 -11.46 15.52
C TYR A 156 12.35 -11.82 16.94
N ASP A 157 13.32 -12.72 17.12
CA ASP A 157 13.88 -13.01 18.44
C ASP A 157 14.64 -11.78 18.97
N LEU A 158 14.13 -11.24 20.08
CA LEU A 158 14.72 -10.10 20.77
C LEU A 158 15.37 -10.57 22.07
N THR A 159 16.57 -10.07 22.34
CA THR A 159 17.21 -10.26 23.64
C THR A 159 16.83 -9.08 24.54
N PRO A 160 16.12 -9.31 25.67
CA PRO A 160 15.76 -8.24 26.58
C PRO A 160 16.99 -7.45 27.05
N ASP A 161 16.83 -6.13 27.17
CA ASP A 161 17.85 -5.19 27.66
C ASP A 161 19.15 -5.11 26.83
N VAL A 162 19.23 -5.79 25.68
CA VAL A 162 20.33 -5.66 24.73
C VAL A 162 19.91 -4.70 23.62
N ALA A 163 20.69 -3.63 23.43
CA ALA A 163 20.47 -2.71 22.33
C ALA A 163 20.67 -3.43 20.99
N TRP A 164 19.79 -3.16 20.03
CA TRP A 164 19.95 -3.63 18.67
C TRP A 164 21.30 -3.19 18.08
N ASP A 165 22.00 -4.14 17.46
CA ASP A 165 23.38 -4.01 17.01
C ASP A 165 23.54 -3.36 15.63
N GLY A 166 22.42 -3.00 14.99
CA GLY A 166 22.41 -2.46 13.63
C GLY A 166 22.25 -3.52 12.53
N THR A 167 22.12 -4.80 12.88
CA THR A 167 21.98 -5.90 11.92
C THR A 167 20.74 -5.69 11.03
N PRO A 168 20.90 -5.65 9.69
CA PRO A 168 19.79 -5.43 8.78
C PRO A 168 18.65 -6.45 8.94
N PHE A 169 17.41 -5.99 8.80
CA PHE A 169 16.22 -6.83 8.85
C PHE A 169 15.14 -6.30 7.89
N LEU A 170 14.20 -7.17 7.50
CA LEU A 170 13.19 -6.84 6.48
C LEU A 170 12.37 -5.60 6.84
N GLY A 171 11.99 -5.44 8.11
CA GLY A 171 11.17 -4.33 8.57
C GLY A 171 11.81 -2.94 8.49
N GLN A 172 13.13 -2.84 8.27
CA GLN A 172 13.83 -1.55 8.25
C GLN A 172 13.38 -0.59 7.15
N ILE A 173 12.85 -1.13 6.05
CA ILE A 173 12.36 -0.33 4.94
C ILE A 173 10.96 0.24 5.21
N PHE A 174 10.29 -0.19 6.27
CA PHE A 174 8.93 0.26 6.57
C PHE A 174 8.94 1.35 7.64
N PRO A 175 8.14 2.42 7.50
CA PRO A 175 8.05 3.49 8.50
C PRO A 175 7.69 3.03 9.91
N GLN A 176 7.05 1.86 10.03
CA GLN A 176 6.77 1.22 11.31
C GLN A 176 8.03 0.98 12.15
N VAL A 177 9.22 0.90 11.54
CA VAL A 177 10.52 0.87 12.24
C VAL A 177 10.71 2.07 13.20
N ALA A 178 10.02 3.19 12.94
CA ALA A 178 10.01 4.38 13.76
C ALA A 178 8.90 4.37 14.85
N CYS A 179 8.33 3.20 15.17
CA CYS A 179 7.41 3.05 16.31
C CYS A 179 8.07 3.36 17.65
N GLY A 180 9.40 3.53 17.64
CA GLY A 180 10.29 4.12 18.65
C GLY A 180 10.64 3.23 19.84
N GLU A 181 10.44 1.93 19.70
CA GLU A 181 11.07 0.93 20.55
C GLU A 181 12.59 1.06 20.55
N THR A 182 13.23 0.56 21.61
CA THR A 182 14.70 0.58 21.72
C THR A 182 15.34 -0.36 20.70
N ASP A 183 14.73 -1.54 20.53
CA ASP A 183 14.99 -2.42 19.41
C ASP A 183 13.88 -2.20 18.36
N PRO A 184 14.20 -1.66 17.17
CA PRO A 184 13.19 -1.38 16.15
C PRO A 184 12.48 -2.63 15.61
N ARG A 185 13.01 -3.83 15.83
CA ARG A 185 12.35 -5.09 15.46
C ARG A 185 11.10 -5.35 16.30
N ALA A 186 11.06 -4.87 17.54
CA ALA A 186 9.89 -4.94 18.41
C ALA A 186 8.67 -4.19 17.83
N CYS A 187 8.89 -3.26 16.90
CA CYS A 187 7.81 -2.53 16.24
C CYS A 187 6.88 -3.40 15.38
N PHE A 188 7.28 -4.66 15.14
CA PHE A 188 6.60 -5.59 14.24
C PHE A 188 6.20 -6.89 14.96
N SER A 189 6.33 -6.96 16.29
CA SER A 189 5.98 -8.17 17.04
C SER A 189 4.49 -8.48 17.00
N ILE A 190 4.13 -9.67 17.47
CA ILE A 190 2.73 -10.09 17.64
C ILE A 190 1.96 -9.10 18.54
N GLU A 191 2.56 -8.64 19.63
CA GLU A 191 1.94 -7.67 20.54
C GLU A 191 1.67 -6.34 19.85
N ALA A 192 2.66 -5.83 19.11
CA ALA A 192 2.52 -4.58 18.37
C ALA A 192 1.42 -4.71 17.31
N PHE A 193 1.36 -5.84 16.61
CA PHE A 193 0.30 -6.14 15.66
C PHE A 193 -1.09 -6.11 16.31
N LEU A 194 -1.30 -6.84 17.41
CA LEU A 194 -2.61 -6.93 18.06
C LEU A 194 -3.05 -5.59 18.65
N ASP A 195 -2.14 -4.81 19.23
CA ASP A 195 -2.43 -3.44 19.71
C ASP A 195 -2.83 -2.51 18.56
N LEU A 196 -2.04 -2.48 17.48
CA LEU A 196 -2.32 -1.58 16.35
C LEU A 196 -3.62 -1.94 15.63
N PHE A 197 -3.85 -3.24 15.36
CA PHE A 197 -5.01 -3.68 14.59
C PHE A 197 -6.29 -3.68 15.43
N PHE A 198 -6.27 -4.15 16.67
CA PHE A 198 -7.50 -4.36 17.43
C PHE A 198 -7.79 -3.34 18.52
N LEU A 199 -6.81 -2.49 18.88
CA LEU A 199 -7.01 -1.41 19.87
C LEU A 199 -6.87 -0.01 19.29
N GLN A 200 -6.15 0.15 18.16
CA GLN A 200 -5.89 1.45 17.55
C GLN A 200 -6.42 1.59 16.12
N SER A 201 -7.22 0.64 15.66
CA SER A 201 -7.92 0.71 14.37
C SER A 201 -9.30 0.09 14.47
N ASP A 202 -10.16 0.39 13.50
CA ASP A 202 -11.53 -0.17 13.39
C ASP A 202 -11.54 -1.58 12.78
N THR A 203 -10.38 -2.24 12.68
CA THR A 203 -10.28 -3.57 12.06
C THR A 203 -11.07 -4.60 12.85
N SER A 204 -12.13 -5.12 12.24
CA SER A 204 -12.94 -6.21 12.78
C SER A 204 -12.25 -7.56 12.64
N LEU A 205 -11.59 -7.80 11.51
CA LEU A 205 -10.89 -9.05 11.22
C LEU A 205 -9.62 -8.77 10.41
N ALA A 206 -8.53 -9.47 10.72
CA ALA A 206 -7.28 -9.35 9.99
C ALA A 206 -6.86 -10.72 9.43
N VAL A 207 -6.28 -10.73 8.23
CA VAL A 207 -5.71 -11.93 7.61
C VAL A 207 -4.22 -11.74 7.43
N LEU A 208 -3.44 -12.52 8.18
CA LEU A 208 -1.99 -12.56 8.05
C LEU A 208 -1.63 -13.22 6.72
N SER A 209 -0.96 -12.47 5.85
CA SER A 209 -0.56 -12.96 4.52
C SER A 209 0.92 -13.32 4.50
N ALA A 210 1.26 -14.55 4.09
CA ALA A 210 2.66 -14.98 4.05
C ALA A 210 3.54 -14.11 3.12
N ILE A 211 4.79 -13.87 3.54
CA ILE A 211 5.83 -13.19 2.75
C ILE A 211 6.72 -14.21 2.02
N PRO A 212 7.49 -13.84 0.97
CA PRO A 212 8.31 -14.78 0.21
C PRO A 212 9.68 -15.05 0.86
N VAL A 213 9.71 -15.34 2.17
CA VAL A 213 10.92 -15.69 2.90
C VAL A 213 10.91 -17.20 3.20
N PRO A 214 11.79 -18.00 2.59
CA PRO A 214 11.86 -19.43 2.85
C PRO A 214 12.62 -19.70 4.17
N GLY A 215 12.35 -20.87 4.76
CA GLY A 215 13.15 -21.40 5.84
C GLY A 215 12.78 -20.91 7.24
N PRO A 216 13.55 -21.32 8.26
CA PRO A 216 13.21 -21.13 9.66
C PRO A 216 13.33 -19.68 10.13
N ASP A 217 14.14 -18.86 9.46
CA ASP A 217 14.34 -17.45 9.80
C ASP A 217 13.23 -16.53 9.25
N ASN A 218 12.13 -17.11 8.76
CA ASN A 218 10.99 -16.35 8.27
C ASN A 218 10.23 -15.69 9.44
N PRO A 219 10.25 -14.34 9.58
CA PRO A 219 9.62 -13.64 10.69
C PRO A 219 8.08 -13.61 10.60
N LEU A 220 7.51 -14.13 9.52
CA LEU A 220 6.08 -14.35 9.34
C LEU A 220 5.85 -15.78 8.81
N SER A 221 6.43 -16.75 9.50
CA SER A 221 6.21 -18.17 9.22
C SER A 221 4.78 -18.60 9.56
N ALA A 222 4.36 -19.76 9.06
CA ALA A 222 3.06 -20.33 9.42
C ALA A 222 2.95 -20.60 10.94
N GLU A 223 4.07 -20.91 11.61
CA GLU A 223 4.11 -21.06 13.07
C GLU A 223 3.87 -19.73 13.78
N VAL A 224 4.52 -18.64 13.33
CA VAL A 224 4.30 -17.29 13.85
C VAL A 224 2.85 -16.85 13.66
N MET A 225 2.29 -17.03 12.46
CA MET A 225 0.87 -16.71 12.21
C MET A 225 -0.06 -17.49 13.13
N ALA A 226 0.18 -18.79 13.31
CA ALA A 226 -0.61 -19.61 14.22
C ALA A 226 -0.43 -19.20 15.69
N ALA A 227 0.75 -18.73 16.09
CA ALA A 227 0.98 -18.15 17.42
C ALA A 227 0.17 -16.86 17.61
N THR A 228 0.12 -15.99 16.60
CA THR A 228 -0.70 -14.78 16.62
C THR A 228 -2.19 -15.09 16.73
N GLN A 229 -2.68 -16.09 15.99
CA GLN A 229 -4.07 -16.55 16.09
C GLN A 229 -4.40 -17.01 17.52
N ARG A 230 -3.57 -17.89 18.10
CA ARG A 230 -3.75 -18.36 19.48
C ARG A 230 -3.71 -17.23 20.51
N MET A 231 -2.84 -16.25 20.31
CA MET A 231 -2.74 -15.09 21.21
C MET A 231 -3.96 -14.19 21.10
N ALA A 232 -4.46 -13.93 19.89
CA ALA A 232 -5.69 -13.17 19.67
C ALA A 232 -6.91 -13.87 20.31
N ASP A 233 -7.06 -15.18 20.09
CA ASP A 233 -8.15 -15.96 20.65
C ASP A 233 -8.15 -15.90 22.20
N ALA A 234 -6.96 -15.98 22.81
CA ALA A 234 -6.80 -15.88 24.26
C ALA A 234 -7.15 -14.49 24.84
N LEU A 235 -7.06 -13.43 24.04
CA LEU A 235 -7.37 -12.03 24.42
C LEU A 235 -8.85 -11.65 24.20
N CYS A 236 -9.75 -12.63 24.05
CA CYS A 236 -11.18 -12.47 23.76
C CYS A 236 -11.49 -11.97 22.34
N ALA A 237 -10.62 -12.25 21.37
CA ALA A 237 -10.78 -11.90 19.96
C ALA A 237 -10.87 -13.16 19.07
N GLU A 238 -11.63 -14.18 19.49
CA GLU A 238 -11.70 -15.48 18.82
C GLU A 238 -12.12 -15.34 17.35
N GLY A 239 -11.32 -15.95 16.45
CA GLY A 239 -11.61 -15.96 15.02
C GLY A 239 -11.42 -14.62 14.31
N ARG A 240 -10.84 -13.60 14.97
CA ARG A 240 -10.55 -12.29 14.37
C ARG A 240 -9.22 -12.24 13.62
N VAL A 241 -8.39 -13.29 13.72
CA VAL A 241 -7.14 -13.42 12.96
C VAL A 241 -7.19 -14.70 12.10
N LEU A 242 -7.13 -14.53 10.78
CA LEU A 242 -7.00 -15.62 9.81
C LEU A 242 -5.58 -15.61 9.21
N ALA A 243 -5.23 -16.66 8.47
CA ALA A 243 -3.91 -16.80 7.86
C ALA A 243 -3.96 -17.32 6.42
N HIS A 244 -3.11 -16.77 5.56
CA HIS A 244 -2.78 -17.35 4.26
C HIS A 244 -1.48 -18.15 4.37
N GLY A 245 -1.55 -19.44 4.05
CA GLY A 245 -0.38 -20.33 4.06
C GLY A 245 0.61 -19.95 2.97
N GLN A 246 1.91 -19.97 3.29
CA GLN A 246 2.94 -19.73 2.30
C GLN A 246 2.98 -20.89 1.29
N ALA A 247 2.95 -20.56 0.00
CA ALA A 247 3.30 -21.47 -1.07
C ALA A 247 4.50 -20.90 -1.84
N MET A 248 5.58 -21.67 -1.91
CA MET A 248 6.77 -21.36 -2.71
C MET A 248 6.94 -22.43 -3.80
N PRO A 249 6.05 -22.43 -4.82
CA PRO A 249 5.92 -23.55 -5.76
C PRO A 249 7.13 -23.78 -6.66
N ASN A 250 7.97 -22.77 -6.78
CA ASN A 250 9.21 -22.76 -7.54
C ASN A 250 10.43 -23.24 -6.72
N LEU A 251 10.25 -23.65 -5.46
CA LEU A 251 11.30 -24.25 -4.65
C LEU A 251 11.15 -25.77 -4.58
N GLY A 252 12.17 -26.49 -5.04
CA GLY A 252 12.15 -27.95 -5.08
C GLY A 252 11.42 -28.51 -6.30
N ASP A 253 11.16 -29.82 -6.28
CA ASP A 253 10.36 -30.49 -7.30
C ASP A 253 8.85 -30.48 -6.93
N PRO A 254 7.95 -30.84 -7.86
CA PRO A 254 6.52 -30.85 -7.58
C PRO A 254 6.08 -31.75 -6.41
N ALA A 255 6.82 -32.82 -6.11
CA ALA A 255 6.50 -33.70 -4.99
C ALA A 255 6.87 -33.05 -3.65
N ALA A 256 8.02 -32.36 -3.59
CA ALA A 256 8.42 -31.56 -2.45
C ALA A 256 7.45 -30.40 -2.19
N LEU A 257 6.99 -29.72 -3.26
CA LEU A 257 5.96 -28.69 -3.16
C LEU A 257 4.68 -29.25 -2.50
N LEU A 258 4.13 -30.32 -3.06
CA LEU A 258 2.91 -30.93 -2.54
C LEU A 258 3.06 -31.35 -1.07
N GLY A 259 4.19 -31.98 -0.72
CA GLY A 259 4.50 -32.36 0.65
C GLY A 259 4.53 -31.16 1.60
N SER A 260 5.17 -30.06 1.19
CA SER A 260 5.26 -28.85 2.01
C SER A 260 3.90 -28.19 2.23
N MET A 261 3.05 -28.13 1.20
CA MET A 261 1.70 -27.59 1.31
C MET A 261 0.83 -28.48 2.21
N ALA A 262 0.92 -29.81 2.06
CA ALA A 262 0.20 -30.74 2.92
C ALA A 262 0.60 -30.59 4.40
N GLU A 263 1.89 -30.42 4.68
CA GLU A 263 2.40 -30.18 6.03
C GLU A 263 1.87 -28.88 6.64
N VAL A 264 1.85 -27.78 5.86
CA VAL A 264 1.27 -26.51 6.31
C VAL A 264 -0.23 -26.67 6.61
N ARG A 265 -0.97 -27.35 5.73
CA ARG A 265 -2.42 -27.55 5.88
C ARG A 265 -2.78 -28.42 7.07
N ASP A 266 -1.99 -29.45 7.35
CA ASP A 266 -2.21 -30.37 8.49
C ASP A 266 -1.97 -29.68 9.83
N ARG A 267 -0.97 -28.78 9.90
CA ARG A 267 -0.55 -28.15 11.15
C ARG A 267 -1.22 -26.82 11.46
N TYR A 268 -1.65 -26.06 10.45
CA TYR A 268 -2.04 -24.67 10.62
C TYR A 268 -3.40 -24.35 9.99
N PRO A 269 -4.27 -23.59 10.69
CA PRO A 269 -5.60 -23.23 10.20
C PRO A 269 -5.53 -22.07 9.19
N ILE A 270 -5.18 -22.40 7.95
CA ILE A 270 -5.12 -21.43 6.83
C ILE A 270 -6.44 -21.34 6.06
N VAL A 271 -6.73 -20.17 5.50
CA VAL A 271 -7.95 -19.88 4.70
C VAL A 271 -7.69 -19.66 3.21
N ALA A 272 -6.44 -19.40 2.82
CA ALA A 272 -5.98 -19.34 1.43
C ALA A 272 -4.49 -19.68 1.33
N TRP A 273 -3.99 -19.82 0.11
CA TRP A 273 -2.56 -19.91 -0.20
C TRP A 273 -2.02 -18.58 -0.71
N LYS A 274 -0.83 -18.17 -0.27
CA LYS A 274 -0.15 -16.96 -0.76
C LYS A 274 1.08 -17.36 -1.56
N ALA A 275 1.16 -16.88 -2.81
CA ALA A 275 2.27 -17.14 -3.72
C ALA A 275 2.79 -15.87 -4.42
N TYR A 276 4.06 -15.93 -4.83
CA TYR A 276 4.76 -14.87 -5.55
C TYR A 276 5.38 -15.45 -6.82
N THR A 277 4.92 -15.04 -7.98
CA THR A 277 5.39 -15.55 -9.28
C THR A 277 6.77 -15.02 -9.67
N HIS A 278 7.12 -13.84 -9.19
CA HIS A 278 8.38 -13.16 -9.46
C HIS A 278 9.46 -13.43 -8.40
N LEU A 279 9.15 -14.21 -7.36
CA LEU A 279 10.06 -14.51 -6.25
C LEU A 279 10.08 -15.99 -5.86
N PRO A 280 11.23 -16.53 -5.41
CA PRO A 280 12.54 -15.89 -5.48
C PRO A 280 12.99 -15.65 -6.93
N ALA A 281 13.72 -14.57 -7.15
CA ALA A 281 14.07 -14.08 -8.49
C ALA A 281 14.91 -15.07 -9.33
N ALA A 282 15.52 -16.06 -8.68
CA ALA A 282 16.30 -17.11 -9.34
C ALA A 282 15.44 -18.12 -10.12
N VAL A 283 14.18 -18.31 -9.73
CA VAL A 283 13.27 -19.33 -10.30
C VAL A 283 11.85 -18.77 -10.47
N PRO A 284 11.66 -17.66 -11.18
CA PRO A 284 10.33 -17.08 -11.37
C PRO A 284 9.48 -17.93 -12.34
N PHE A 285 8.16 -17.77 -12.31
CA PHE A 285 7.24 -18.56 -13.12
C PHE A 285 5.97 -17.78 -13.50
N PHE A 286 5.22 -18.30 -14.47
CA PHE A 286 3.86 -17.84 -14.79
C PHE A 286 2.83 -18.87 -14.31
N LEU A 287 1.67 -18.41 -13.84
CA LEU A 287 0.60 -19.26 -13.32
C LEU A 287 0.01 -20.23 -14.35
N ASP A 288 -0.03 -19.85 -15.62
CA ASP A 288 -0.60 -20.64 -16.71
C ASP A 288 0.45 -21.51 -17.45
N ASP A 289 1.72 -21.36 -17.06
CA ASP A 289 2.89 -21.97 -17.71
C ASP A 289 2.98 -21.68 -19.22
N HIS A 290 2.62 -20.48 -19.69
CA HIS A 290 2.68 -20.14 -21.12
C HIS A 290 4.10 -19.92 -21.67
N ASP A 291 5.09 -19.67 -20.80
CA ASP A 291 6.47 -19.39 -21.22
C ASP A 291 7.14 -20.65 -21.78
N PRO A 292 7.44 -20.71 -23.10
CA PRO A 292 7.98 -21.92 -23.72
C PRO A 292 9.39 -22.27 -23.22
N ASP A 293 10.12 -21.28 -22.71
CA ASP A 293 11.48 -21.45 -22.20
C ASP A 293 11.51 -21.64 -20.67
N GLY A 294 10.35 -21.54 -20.01
CA GLY A 294 10.20 -21.65 -18.56
C GLY A 294 10.05 -23.10 -18.08
N VAL A 295 10.40 -23.35 -16.81
CA VAL A 295 10.04 -24.60 -16.14
C VAL A 295 8.56 -24.52 -15.73
N PRO A 296 7.73 -25.53 -16.05
CA PRO A 296 6.33 -25.54 -15.62
C PRO A 296 6.21 -25.62 -14.10
N VAL A 297 5.63 -24.59 -13.48
CA VAL A 297 5.45 -24.46 -12.03
C VAL A 297 4.00 -24.12 -11.69
N GLY A 298 3.34 -23.29 -12.50
CA GLY A 298 2.00 -22.78 -12.25
C GLY A 298 0.94 -23.88 -12.22
N ARG A 299 0.87 -24.75 -13.23
CA ARG A 299 -0.10 -25.84 -13.29
C ARG A 299 0.13 -26.89 -12.21
N PRO A 300 1.36 -27.39 -11.95
CA PRO A 300 1.63 -28.26 -10.81
C PRO A 300 1.20 -27.64 -9.47
N PHE A 301 1.44 -26.34 -9.28
CA PHE A 301 1.02 -25.63 -8.08
C PHE A 301 -0.50 -25.59 -7.92
N LEU A 302 -1.24 -25.22 -8.96
CA LEU A 302 -2.70 -25.17 -8.89
C LEU A 302 -3.32 -26.56 -8.68
N GLU A 303 -2.70 -27.60 -9.21
CA GLU A 303 -3.09 -28.98 -8.91
C GLU A 303 -2.81 -29.35 -7.44
N ALA A 304 -1.68 -28.93 -6.88
CA ALA A 304 -1.42 -29.12 -5.45
C ALA A 304 -2.43 -28.38 -4.57
N VAL A 305 -2.83 -27.15 -4.95
CA VAL A 305 -3.90 -26.39 -4.27
C VAL A 305 -5.21 -27.18 -4.29
N ARG A 306 -5.57 -27.79 -5.41
CA ARG A 306 -6.79 -28.60 -5.54
C ARG A 306 -6.76 -29.86 -4.65
N GLN A 307 -5.60 -30.50 -4.53
CA GLN A 307 -5.43 -31.71 -3.73
C GLN A 307 -5.41 -31.42 -2.23
N VAL A 308 -4.77 -30.34 -1.81
CA VAL A 308 -4.54 -30.03 -0.38
C VAL A 308 -5.64 -29.12 0.18
N GLY A 309 -6.10 -28.16 -0.62
CA GLY A 309 -6.98 -27.08 -0.19
C GLY A 309 -6.30 -26.08 0.76
N PRO A 310 -6.94 -24.94 1.06
CA PRO A 310 -8.21 -24.48 0.50
C PRO A 310 -8.06 -24.03 -0.97
N PRO A 311 -9.13 -24.08 -1.80
CA PRO A 311 -9.08 -23.73 -3.22
C PRO A 311 -9.13 -22.21 -3.44
N VAL A 312 -8.34 -21.48 -2.67
CA VAL A 312 -8.20 -20.02 -2.75
C VAL A 312 -6.72 -19.70 -2.81
N VAL A 313 -6.32 -18.96 -3.83
CA VAL A 313 -4.94 -18.55 -4.05
C VAL A 313 -4.87 -17.03 -4.14
N CYS A 314 -4.12 -16.42 -3.24
CA CYS A 314 -3.71 -15.03 -3.27
C CYS A 314 -2.37 -14.93 -4.02
N ILE A 315 -2.32 -14.25 -5.17
CA ILE A 315 -1.08 -14.15 -5.98
C ILE A 315 -0.64 -12.70 -6.07
N HIS A 316 0.67 -12.48 -5.89
CA HIS A 316 1.25 -11.18 -6.14
C HIS A 316 1.38 -10.87 -7.65
N LYS A 317 0.57 -9.94 -8.16
CA LYS A 317 0.56 -9.37 -9.51
C LYS A 317 0.37 -7.84 -9.47
N GLY A 318 1.38 -7.09 -9.90
CA GLY A 318 1.50 -5.64 -9.68
C GLY A 318 2.78 -5.31 -8.92
N PHE A 319 2.98 -4.02 -8.62
CA PHE A 319 4.20 -3.48 -7.98
C PHE A 319 5.48 -4.17 -8.42
N ARG A 320 5.76 -4.15 -9.73
CA ARG A 320 6.80 -4.97 -10.36
C ARG A 320 8.22 -4.80 -9.83
N GLY A 321 8.49 -3.77 -9.02
CA GLY A 321 9.77 -3.52 -8.35
C GLY A 321 9.90 -4.14 -6.95
N VAL A 322 8.85 -4.74 -6.40
CA VAL A 322 8.87 -5.33 -5.05
C VAL A 322 9.77 -6.57 -5.01
N GLY A 323 10.59 -6.65 -3.96
CA GLY A 323 11.47 -7.80 -3.69
C GLY A 323 12.62 -8.02 -4.68
N GLY A 324 12.85 -7.11 -5.63
CA GLY A 324 13.93 -7.24 -6.63
C GLY A 324 13.71 -8.35 -7.66
N GLY A 325 12.49 -8.87 -7.76
CA GLY A 325 12.11 -9.87 -8.77
C GLY A 325 11.94 -9.26 -10.16
N SER A 326 11.80 -10.12 -11.16
CA SER A 326 11.56 -9.66 -12.54
C SER A 326 10.10 -9.27 -12.73
N GLY A 327 9.86 -8.01 -13.09
CA GLY A 327 8.53 -7.48 -13.37
C GLY A 327 7.75 -8.23 -14.44
N ARG A 328 8.45 -8.96 -15.33
CA ARG A 328 7.86 -9.88 -16.31
C ARG A 328 6.91 -10.89 -15.66
N PHE A 329 7.26 -11.42 -14.49
CA PHE A 329 6.49 -12.47 -13.83
C PHE A 329 5.50 -11.92 -12.79
N ALA A 330 5.67 -10.67 -12.37
CA ALA A 330 4.66 -9.92 -11.61
C ALA A 330 3.53 -9.40 -12.50
N ASP A 331 3.66 -9.49 -13.83
CA ASP A 331 2.63 -9.11 -14.77
C ASP A 331 1.39 -10.04 -14.66
N PRO A 332 0.16 -9.51 -14.64
CA PRO A 332 -1.07 -10.30 -14.55
C PRO A 332 -1.50 -10.97 -15.86
N VAL A 333 -0.70 -10.92 -16.94
CA VAL A 333 -1.00 -11.52 -18.26
C VAL A 333 -1.39 -13.00 -18.21
N ASP A 334 -0.94 -13.74 -17.19
CA ASP A 334 -1.18 -15.17 -16.97
C ASP A 334 -2.41 -15.47 -16.09
N VAL A 335 -2.99 -14.45 -15.43
CA VAL A 335 -4.11 -14.64 -14.48
C VAL A 335 -5.37 -15.13 -15.19
N GLY A 336 -5.77 -14.48 -16.29
CA GLY A 336 -6.98 -14.86 -17.04
C GLY A 336 -6.92 -16.31 -17.55
N PRO A 337 -5.87 -16.70 -18.29
CA PRO A 337 -5.71 -18.08 -18.74
C PRO A 337 -5.68 -19.10 -17.60
N ALA A 338 -4.98 -18.81 -16.50
CA ALA A 338 -4.93 -19.68 -15.34
C ALA A 338 -6.31 -19.83 -14.68
N ALA A 339 -7.06 -18.73 -14.51
CA ALA A 339 -8.38 -18.73 -13.92
C ALA A 339 -9.42 -19.45 -14.78
N ALA A 340 -9.40 -19.23 -16.10
CA ALA A 340 -10.27 -19.90 -17.06
C ALA A 340 -10.06 -21.43 -17.07
N ALA A 341 -8.81 -21.87 -16.92
CA ALA A 341 -8.48 -23.29 -16.85
C ALA A 341 -8.81 -23.95 -15.49
N ASN A 342 -9.04 -23.16 -14.43
CA ASN A 342 -9.25 -23.65 -13.07
C ASN A 342 -10.48 -22.96 -12.41
N PRO A 343 -11.70 -23.16 -12.95
CA PRO A 343 -12.91 -22.49 -12.45
C PRO A 343 -13.29 -22.89 -11.01
N ASP A 344 -12.72 -23.98 -10.49
CA ASP A 344 -12.91 -24.47 -9.13
C ASP A 344 -11.99 -23.80 -8.09
N ILE A 345 -11.01 -23.00 -8.52
CA ILE A 345 -10.08 -22.27 -7.67
C ILE A 345 -10.40 -20.77 -7.76
N SER A 346 -10.51 -20.12 -6.61
CA SER A 346 -10.63 -18.65 -6.52
C SER A 346 -9.25 -17.99 -6.48
N PHE A 347 -9.05 -16.98 -7.31
CA PHE A 347 -7.81 -16.22 -7.42
C PHE A 347 -8.02 -14.83 -6.84
N VAL A 348 -7.26 -14.47 -5.80
CA VAL A 348 -7.23 -13.10 -5.26
C VAL A 348 -5.94 -12.43 -5.72
N VAL A 349 -6.05 -11.33 -6.45
CA VAL A 349 -4.93 -10.72 -7.18
C VAL A 349 -4.39 -9.52 -6.40
N TYR A 350 -3.27 -9.70 -5.72
CA TYR A 350 -2.58 -8.63 -4.96
C TYR A 350 -1.54 -8.01 -5.88
N HIS A 351 -1.70 -6.86 -6.50
CA HIS A 351 -2.46 -5.69 -6.09
C HIS A 351 -3.25 -5.21 -7.31
N SER A 352 -4.04 -6.13 -7.87
CA SER A 352 -4.85 -5.90 -9.06
C SER A 352 -4.07 -5.48 -10.32
N GLY A 353 -2.79 -5.81 -10.42
CA GLY A 353 -1.92 -5.37 -11.53
C GLY A 353 -1.49 -3.90 -11.44
N PHE A 354 -1.73 -3.23 -10.31
CA PHE A 354 -1.38 -1.82 -10.11
C PHE A 354 0.13 -1.57 -10.18
N GLU A 355 0.51 -0.41 -10.71
CA GLU A 355 1.90 0.03 -10.81
C GLU A 355 2.02 1.50 -10.40
N ALA A 356 2.87 1.80 -9.40
CA ALA A 356 2.93 3.13 -8.80
C ALA A 356 3.40 4.24 -9.75
N ASP A 357 4.10 3.89 -10.82
CA ASP A 357 4.66 4.78 -11.83
C ASP A 357 3.84 4.85 -13.13
N VAL A 358 2.67 4.21 -13.17
CA VAL A 358 1.71 4.31 -14.27
C VAL A 358 0.54 5.17 -13.79
N ALA A 359 0.13 6.14 -14.61
CA ALA A 359 -1.08 6.91 -14.36
C ALA A 359 -2.31 6.09 -14.77
N GLU A 360 -3.28 5.96 -13.86
CA GLU A 360 -4.51 5.25 -14.16
C GLU A 360 -5.52 6.15 -14.90
N GLY A 361 -6.39 5.53 -15.69
CA GLY A 361 -7.35 6.22 -16.53
C GLY A 361 -8.48 5.30 -16.99
N PRO A 362 -9.35 5.78 -17.89
CA PRO A 362 -10.42 4.95 -18.45
C PRO A 362 -9.81 3.75 -19.17
N TYR A 363 -10.48 2.59 -19.04
CA TYR A 363 -10.05 1.38 -19.72
C TYR A 363 -10.27 1.48 -21.23
N ASP A 364 -9.21 1.25 -22.01
CA ASP A 364 -9.27 1.08 -23.46
C ASP A 364 -8.83 -0.35 -23.84
N PRO A 365 -9.77 -1.23 -24.24
CA PRO A 365 -9.44 -2.60 -24.64
C PRO A 365 -8.46 -2.69 -25.81
N SER A 366 -8.40 -1.67 -26.67
CA SER A 366 -7.50 -1.63 -27.82
C SER A 366 -6.09 -1.15 -27.48
N ALA A 367 -5.93 -0.47 -26.35
CA ALA A 367 -4.65 0.03 -25.86
C ALA A 367 -4.59 0.01 -24.32
N PRO A 368 -4.58 -1.18 -23.68
CA PRO A 368 -4.47 -1.30 -22.22
C PRO A 368 -3.24 -0.54 -21.70
N ASN A 369 -3.42 0.26 -20.66
CA ASN A 369 -2.29 0.92 -20.00
C ASN A 369 -1.38 -0.11 -19.28
N GLY A 370 -0.25 0.37 -18.76
CA GLY A 370 0.71 -0.48 -18.04
C GLY A 370 0.31 -0.83 -16.59
N GLY A 371 -0.87 -0.42 -16.12
CA GLY A 371 -1.35 -0.58 -14.75
C GLY A 371 -2.41 -1.68 -14.66
N VAL A 372 -3.52 -1.37 -13.98
CA VAL A 372 -4.65 -2.29 -13.73
C VAL A 372 -5.28 -2.82 -15.03
N ASP A 373 -5.21 -2.07 -16.14
CA ASP A 373 -5.77 -2.49 -17.43
C ASP A 373 -5.21 -3.84 -17.91
N ARG A 374 -3.97 -4.18 -17.54
CA ARG A 374 -3.35 -5.46 -17.89
C ARG A 374 -4.08 -6.64 -17.28
N LEU A 375 -4.56 -6.50 -16.03
CA LEU A 375 -5.35 -7.53 -15.39
C LEU A 375 -6.68 -7.70 -16.13
N ILE A 376 -7.40 -6.61 -16.40
CA ILE A 376 -8.68 -6.66 -17.12
C ILE A 376 -8.51 -7.27 -18.51
N ALA A 377 -7.50 -6.83 -19.27
CA ALA A 377 -7.19 -7.37 -20.58
C ALA A 377 -6.78 -8.86 -20.53
N SER A 378 -6.15 -9.33 -19.44
CA SER A 378 -5.87 -10.75 -19.22
C SER A 378 -7.17 -11.56 -19.05
N LEU A 379 -8.09 -11.06 -18.23
CA LEU A 379 -9.39 -11.68 -17.98
C LEU A 379 -10.28 -11.71 -19.23
N GLU A 380 -10.43 -10.57 -19.92
CA GLU A 380 -11.26 -10.46 -21.12
C GLU A 380 -10.79 -11.39 -22.24
N ARG A 381 -9.48 -11.46 -22.51
CA ARG A 381 -8.92 -12.36 -23.52
C ARG A 381 -9.15 -13.84 -23.20
N ALA A 382 -9.21 -14.18 -21.92
CA ALA A 382 -9.48 -15.54 -21.45
C ALA A 382 -10.98 -15.83 -21.30
N GLY A 383 -11.86 -14.85 -21.52
CA GLY A 383 -13.30 -14.99 -21.33
C GLY A 383 -13.73 -15.09 -19.87
N VAL A 384 -12.91 -14.59 -18.93
CA VAL A 384 -13.24 -14.53 -17.50
C VAL A 384 -14.01 -13.24 -17.21
N GLY A 385 -15.30 -13.37 -16.91
CA GLY A 385 -16.19 -12.26 -16.64
C GLY A 385 -16.30 -11.87 -15.15
N PRO A 386 -16.96 -10.74 -14.84
CA PRO A 386 -17.22 -10.31 -13.48
C PRO A 386 -17.95 -11.36 -12.63
N GLY A 387 -17.57 -11.48 -11.36
CA GLY A 387 -18.21 -12.39 -10.41
C GLY A 387 -17.92 -13.88 -10.64
N GLN A 388 -16.97 -14.22 -11.52
CA GLN A 388 -16.43 -15.57 -11.63
C GLN A 388 -15.39 -15.82 -10.52
N ASN A 389 -14.23 -16.41 -10.85
CA ASN A 389 -13.27 -16.89 -9.86
C ASN A 389 -12.04 -16.00 -9.70
N VAL A 390 -12.10 -14.72 -10.08
CA VAL A 390 -11.01 -13.76 -9.90
C VAL A 390 -11.49 -12.54 -9.13
N TYR A 391 -10.74 -12.17 -8.09
CA TYR A 391 -11.03 -11.07 -7.18
C TYR A 391 -9.85 -10.11 -7.11
N ALA A 392 -10.10 -8.85 -7.43
CA ALA A 392 -9.13 -7.77 -7.36
C ALA A 392 -8.95 -7.32 -5.89
N GLU A 393 -7.71 -7.35 -5.38
CA GLU A 393 -7.38 -6.78 -4.08
C GLU A 393 -6.88 -5.34 -4.22
N LEU A 394 -7.34 -4.48 -3.31
CA LEU A 394 -7.15 -3.04 -3.42
C LEU A 394 -6.42 -2.40 -2.23
N GLY A 395 -6.00 -3.09 -1.18
CA GLY A 395 -5.40 -2.50 0.01
C GLY A 395 -4.21 -1.58 -0.31
N SER A 396 -3.10 -2.14 -0.80
CA SER A 396 -1.95 -1.31 -1.19
C SER A 396 -2.22 -0.48 -2.44
N THR A 397 -3.04 -0.93 -3.39
CA THR A 397 -3.48 -0.12 -4.54
C THR A 397 -4.19 1.17 -4.10
N TRP A 398 -5.13 1.05 -3.17
CA TRP A 398 -5.96 2.12 -2.63
C TRP A 398 -5.12 3.13 -1.86
N ARG A 399 -4.08 2.68 -1.14
CA ARG A 399 -3.13 3.58 -0.49
C ARG A 399 -2.53 4.60 -1.47
N PHE A 400 -2.26 4.23 -2.72
CA PHE A 400 -1.74 5.17 -3.74
C PHE A 400 -2.84 5.99 -4.41
N LEU A 401 -4.02 5.39 -4.61
CA LEU A 401 -5.13 6.00 -5.32
C LEU A 401 -5.95 6.97 -4.46
N MET A 402 -6.04 6.77 -3.14
CA MET A 402 -6.86 7.61 -2.26
C MET A 402 -6.46 9.09 -2.27
N SER A 403 -5.21 9.41 -2.66
CA SER A 403 -4.73 10.77 -2.88
C SER A 403 -4.91 11.30 -4.30
N ARG A 404 -5.51 10.52 -5.21
CA ARG A 404 -5.69 10.77 -6.65
C ARG A 404 -7.13 10.41 -7.05
N PRO A 405 -8.12 11.26 -6.73
CA PRO A 405 -9.54 10.90 -6.83
C PRO A 405 -9.99 10.49 -8.24
N ASP A 406 -9.47 11.13 -9.29
CA ASP A 406 -9.82 10.79 -10.67
C ASP A 406 -9.30 9.40 -11.06
N GLU A 407 -8.03 9.10 -10.74
CA GLU A 407 -7.43 7.77 -10.94
C GLU A 407 -8.17 6.71 -10.11
N ALA A 408 -8.52 7.03 -8.86
CA ALA A 408 -9.28 6.14 -7.98
C ALA A 408 -10.66 5.79 -8.57
N ALA A 409 -11.39 6.79 -9.05
CA ALA A 409 -12.69 6.58 -9.69
C ALA A 409 -12.57 5.71 -10.95
N HIS A 410 -11.53 5.92 -11.75
CA HIS A 410 -11.28 5.08 -12.92
C HIS A 410 -10.98 3.63 -12.54
N VAL A 411 -10.08 3.40 -11.57
CA VAL A 411 -9.73 2.03 -11.13
C VAL A 411 -10.93 1.30 -10.54
N LEU A 412 -11.70 1.95 -9.67
CA LEU A 412 -12.92 1.35 -9.10
C LEU A 412 -14.01 1.11 -10.15
N GLY A 413 -14.07 1.94 -11.20
CA GLY A 413 -15.11 1.81 -12.23
C GLY A 413 -14.80 0.76 -13.31
N LYS A 414 -13.54 0.40 -13.50
CA LYS A 414 -13.11 -0.58 -14.53
C LYS A 414 -12.88 -2.00 -14.00
N LEU A 415 -12.62 -2.15 -12.70
CA LEU A 415 -12.64 -3.42 -11.98
C LEU A 415 -14.08 -3.79 -11.61
#